data_AF-A0A6I6A6E8-F1
#
_entry.id   AF-A0A6I6A6E8-F1
#
_cell.length_a   1.000
_cell.length_b   1.000
_cell.length_c   1.000
_cell.angle_alpha   90.00
_cell.angle_beta   90.00
_cell.angle_gamma   90.00
#
_symmetry.space_group_name_H-M   'P 1'
#
loop_
_entity.id
_entity.type
_entity.pdbx_description
1 polymer ?
#
loop_
_entity_poly.entity_id
_entity_poly.type
_entity_poly.pdbx_seq_one_letter_code
_entity_poly.pdbx_strand_id
1 'polypeptide(L)'
;MTVLILGTIAGCSRSPDERLAEFAQQTMTEQIRQNQRMADQSEAIVEESHQLAEAAKELVERDAEARHELITAQKELTSQLNEQQSAIYTGHDQLEQDRREIAEQRHRDPIIAAVIQNIGLVIACLLPLLVAVQVIWQMQSQEPDHAAVAELLTLDLTSDEPLLLPGPRLHQGTLAQEDEKTLSS
;
A
#
# COMPACT_ATOMS: atom_id res chain seq x y z
N MET A 1 96.43 16.86 61.45
CA MET A 1 95.07 16.67 60.90
C MET A 1 95.05 15.32 60.22
N THR A 2 94.56 14.28 60.91
CA THR A 2 93.17 13.75 60.76
C THR A 2 92.91 13.26 59.33
N VAL A 3 92.47 12.05 59.03
CA VAL A 3 92.18 10.79 59.73
C VAL A 3 91.82 9.83 58.57
N LEU A 4 92.07 8.53 58.73
CA LEU A 4 91.48 7.37 58.02
C LEU A 4 90.84 7.58 56.62
N ILE A 5 91.30 6.81 55.62
CA ILE A 5 90.59 5.63 55.06
C ILE A 5 91.68 4.78 54.36
N LEU A 6 92.39 3.98 55.15
CA LEU A 6 93.15 2.81 54.70
C LEU A 6 92.43 1.63 55.34
N GLY A 7 91.54 0.95 54.63
CA GLY A 7 90.70 -0.04 55.32
C GLY A 7 89.79 -0.98 54.53
N THR A 8 89.93 -1.16 53.22
CA THR A 8 89.03 -2.10 52.50
C THR A 8 89.68 -3.03 51.47
N ILE A 9 91.01 -3.14 51.39
CA ILE A 9 91.66 -4.07 50.44
C ILE A 9 92.29 -5.31 51.12
N ALA A 10 92.23 -5.44 52.45
CA ALA A 10 92.68 -6.64 53.14
C ALA A 10 91.50 -7.60 53.41
N GLY A 11 90.94 -8.16 52.34
CA GLY A 11 89.82 -9.12 52.40
C GLY A 11 89.91 -10.25 51.37
N CYS A 12 91.09 -10.55 50.83
CA CYS A 12 91.35 -11.75 50.04
C CYS A 12 92.26 -12.70 50.84
N SER A 13 91.78 -13.15 51.99
CA SER A 13 92.30 -14.34 52.66
C SER A 13 91.41 -15.53 52.31
N ARG A 14 91.94 -16.46 51.50
CA ARG A 14 91.79 -17.93 51.60
C ARG A 14 90.64 -18.37 52.54
N SER A 15 89.49 -18.91 52.14
CA SER A 15 89.02 -19.54 50.90
C SER A 15 87.50 -19.32 50.72
N PRO A 16 87.06 -18.25 50.02
CA PRO A 16 85.65 -18.08 49.65
C PRO A 16 85.18 -19.14 48.65
N ASP A 17 86.08 -19.56 47.76
CA ASP A 17 85.79 -20.49 46.66
C ASP A 17 85.45 -21.90 47.13
N GLU A 18 85.96 -22.32 48.29
CA GLU A 18 85.73 -23.66 48.82
C GLU A 18 84.32 -23.79 49.41
N ARG A 19 83.83 -22.77 50.12
CA ARG A 19 82.43 -22.71 50.57
C ARG A 19 81.45 -22.48 49.43
N LEU A 20 81.83 -21.72 48.40
CA LEU A 20 81.03 -21.55 47.19
C LEU A 20 80.96 -22.85 46.39
N ALA A 21 82.06 -23.58 46.25
CA ALA A 21 82.10 -24.89 45.61
C ALA A 21 81.26 -25.92 46.39
N GLU A 22 81.33 -25.91 47.72
CA GLU A 22 80.52 -26.78 48.58
C GLU A 22 79.02 -26.44 48.48
N PHE A 23 78.64 -25.15 48.53
CA PHE A 23 77.25 -24.72 48.31
C PHE A 23 76.75 -25.04 46.90
N ALA A 24 77.58 -24.89 45.87
CA ALA A 24 77.25 -25.26 44.51
C ALA A 24 77.04 -26.78 44.38
N GLN A 25 77.90 -27.59 45.00
CA GLN A 25 77.71 -29.05 45.04
C GLN A 25 76.42 -29.44 45.77
N GLN A 26 76.15 -28.81 46.91
CA GLN A 26 74.99 -29.12 47.73
C GLN A 26 73.68 -28.73 47.02
N THR A 27 73.63 -27.56 46.38
CA THR A 27 72.47 -27.11 45.59
C THR A 27 72.28 -27.93 44.31
N MET A 28 73.36 -28.30 43.63
CA MET A 28 73.29 -29.15 42.44
C MET A 28 72.76 -30.55 42.78
N THR A 29 73.15 -31.10 43.94
CA THR A 29 72.67 -32.42 44.39
C THR A 29 71.17 -32.41 44.68
N GLU A 30 70.67 -31.35 45.32
CA GLU A 30 69.23 -31.17 45.54
C GLU A 30 68.47 -30.91 44.23
N GLN A 31 69.03 -30.14 43.30
CA GLN A 31 68.46 -29.93 41.97
C GLN A 31 68.37 -31.22 41.16
N ILE A 32 69.41 -32.06 41.18
CA ILE A 32 69.41 -33.35 40.47
C ILE A 32 68.31 -34.25 41.02
N ARG A 33 68.16 -34.32 42.35
CA ARG A 33 67.05 -35.08 42.97
C ARG A 33 65.68 -34.53 42.60
N GLN A 34 65.54 -33.21 42.55
CA GLN A 34 64.26 -32.58 42.19
C GLN A 34 63.93 -32.79 40.72
N ASN A 35 64.92 -32.67 39.84
CA ASN A 35 64.80 -32.89 38.41
C ASN A 35 64.48 -34.35 38.08
N GLN A 36 65.05 -35.31 38.81
CA GLN A 36 64.68 -36.73 38.69
C GLN A 36 63.21 -36.96 39.02
N ARG A 37 62.71 -36.42 40.14
CA ARG A 37 61.28 -36.55 40.49
C ARG A 37 60.36 -35.86 39.47
N MET A 38 60.78 -34.73 38.91
CA MET A 38 60.04 -34.05 37.84
C MET A 38 60.04 -34.86 36.55
N ALA A 39 61.15 -35.52 36.21
CA ALA A 39 61.23 -36.40 35.03
C ALA A 39 60.29 -37.60 35.17
N ASP A 40 60.30 -38.26 36.34
CA ASP A 40 59.42 -39.39 36.64
C ASP A 40 57.93 -38.99 36.61
N GLN A 41 57.60 -37.76 37.04
CA GLN A 41 56.24 -37.23 36.97
C GLN A 41 55.83 -36.76 35.57
N SER A 42 56.79 -36.28 34.77
CA SER A 42 56.51 -35.75 33.44
C SER A 42 56.08 -36.83 32.47
N GLU A 43 56.58 -38.06 32.60
CA GLU A 43 56.23 -39.17 31.71
C GLU A 43 54.73 -39.49 31.77
N ALA A 44 54.16 -39.61 32.98
CA ALA A 44 52.73 -39.88 33.16
C ALA A 44 51.85 -38.71 32.68
N ILE A 45 52.29 -37.47 32.90
CA ILE A 45 51.55 -36.26 32.49
C ILE A 45 51.56 -36.09 30.96
N VAL A 46 52.65 -36.44 30.29
CA VAL A 46 52.77 -36.35 28.82
C VAL A 46 51.84 -37.34 28.14
N GLU A 47 51.75 -38.57 28.64
CA GLU A 47 50.85 -39.58 28.07
C GLU A 47 49.38 -39.21 28.25
N GLU A 48 49.00 -38.74 29.45
CA GLU A 48 47.64 -38.25 29.70
C GLU A 48 47.31 -37.03 28.84
N SER A 49 48.25 -36.08 28.71
CA SER A 49 48.07 -34.89 27.87
C SER A 49 47.90 -35.24 26.39
N HIS A 50 48.59 -36.27 25.90
CA HIS A 50 48.45 -36.72 24.52
C HIS A 50 47.07 -37.31 24.27
N GLN A 51 46.57 -38.17 25.17
CA GLN A 51 45.21 -38.71 25.07
C GLN A 51 44.15 -37.61 25.17
N LEU A 52 44.34 -36.64 26.07
CA LEU A 52 43.44 -35.49 26.21
C LEU A 52 43.40 -34.63 24.95
N ALA A 53 44.56 -34.42 24.31
CA ALA A 53 44.67 -33.66 23.08
C ALA A 53 44.00 -34.37 21.88
N GLU A 54 44.17 -35.69 21.76
CA GLU A 54 43.46 -36.48 20.73
C GLU A 54 41.95 -36.46 20.95
N ALA A 55 41.48 -36.64 22.21
CA ALA A 55 40.06 -36.54 22.53
C ALA A 55 39.48 -35.14 22.26
N ALA A 56 40.23 -34.08 22.58
CA ALA A 56 39.84 -32.71 22.29
C ALA A 56 39.77 -32.45 20.77
N LYS A 57 40.71 -33.01 20.01
CA LYS A 57 40.70 -32.92 18.55
C LYS A 57 39.49 -33.61 17.94
N GLU A 58 39.17 -34.83 18.37
CA GLU A 58 37.97 -35.54 17.91
C GLU A 58 36.70 -34.77 18.25
N LEU A 59 36.62 -34.20 19.47
CA LEU A 59 35.46 -33.41 19.88
C LEU A 59 35.29 -32.16 19.01
N VAL A 60 36.38 -31.45 18.69
CA VAL A 60 36.34 -30.27 17.82
C VAL A 60 35.92 -30.64 16.40
N GLU A 61 36.40 -31.77 15.88
CA GLU A 61 36.02 -32.27 14.55
C GLU A 61 34.52 -32.58 14.50
N ARG A 62 33.99 -33.24 15.54
CA ARG A 62 32.55 -33.53 15.67
C ARG A 62 31.71 -32.28 15.89
N ASP A 63 32.18 -31.30 16.67
CA ASP A 63 31.49 -30.02 16.85
C ASP A 63 31.47 -29.21 15.54
N ALA A 64 32.56 -29.22 14.78
CA ALA A 64 32.62 -28.57 13.47
C ALA A 64 31.65 -29.21 12.47
N GLU A 65 31.56 -30.55 12.45
CA GLU A 65 30.61 -31.30 11.63
C GLU A 65 29.16 -31.00 12.04
N ALA A 66 28.85 -31.04 13.34
CA ALA A 66 27.52 -30.71 13.86
C ALA A 66 27.10 -29.27 13.52
N ARG A 67 28.01 -28.31 13.65
CA ARG A 67 27.74 -26.92 13.23
C ARG A 67 27.47 -26.82 11.74
N HIS A 68 28.21 -27.56 10.92
CA HIS A 68 27.97 -27.57 9.48
C HIS A 68 26.58 -28.11 9.16
N GLU A 69 26.18 -29.22 9.77
CA GLU A 69 24.85 -29.81 9.62
C GLU A 69 23.72 -28.88 10.08
N LEU A 70 23.91 -28.18 11.20
CA LEU A 70 22.94 -27.18 11.67
C LEU A 70 22.81 -26.00 10.70
N ILE A 71 23.92 -25.51 10.15
CA ILE A 71 23.91 -24.41 9.17
C ILE A 71 23.23 -24.84 7.88
N THR A 72 23.49 -26.06 7.39
CA THR A 72 22.83 -26.56 6.18
C THR A 72 21.33 -26.75 6.40
N ALA A 73 20.92 -27.34 7.53
CA ALA A 73 19.51 -27.47 7.89
C ALA A 73 18.81 -26.10 8.03
N GLN A 74 19.45 -25.12 8.68
CA GLN A 74 18.90 -23.77 8.82
C GLN A 74 18.76 -23.07 7.46
N LYS A 75 19.75 -23.24 6.56
CA LYS A 75 19.71 -22.68 5.22
C LYS A 75 18.54 -23.25 4.43
N GLU A 76 18.33 -24.56 4.50
CA GLU A 76 17.24 -25.27 3.83
C GLU A 76 15.86 -24.78 4.30
N LEU A 77 15.68 -24.67 5.63
CA LEU A 77 14.45 -24.11 6.19
C LEU A 77 14.21 -22.66 5.76
N THR A 78 15.27 -21.86 5.72
CA THR A 78 15.19 -20.44 5.32
C THR A 78 14.85 -20.31 3.83
N SER A 79 15.40 -21.16 2.95
CA SER A 79 15.04 -21.16 1.53
C SER A 79 13.59 -21.54 1.32
N GLN A 80 13.10 -22.57 2.01
CA GLN A 80 11.69 -23.00 1.93
C GLN A 80 10.74 -21.89 2.40
N LEU A 81 11.06 -21.21 3.50
CA LEU A 81 10.25 -20.08 3.97
C LEU A 81 10.25 -18.92 2.98
N ASN A 82 11.40 -18.56 2.41
CA ASN A 82 11.48 -17.49 1.41
C ASN A 82 10.65 -17.80 0.16
N GLU A 83 10.67 -19.05 -0.31
CA GLU A 83 9.86 -19.48 -1.46
C GLU A 83 8.36 -19.38 -1.16
N GLN A 84 7.93 -19.89 0.01
CA GLN A 84 6.54 -19.76 0.46
C GLN A 84 6.11 -18.29 0.59
N GLN A 85 6.97 -17.46 1.17
CA GLN A 85 6.68 -16.04 1.37
C GLN A 85 6.56 -15.30 0.03
N SER A 86 7.40 -15.63 -0.96
CA SER A 86 7.30 -15.08 -2.32
C SER A 86 5.98 -15.44 -3.00
N ALA A 87 5.52 -16.70 -2.86
CA ALA A 87 4.23 -17.12 -3.38
C ALA A 87 3.08 -16.36 -2.70
N ILE A 88 3.15 -16.16 -1.39
CA ILE A 88 2.16 -15.39 -0.63
C ILE A 88 2.14 -13.93 -1.08
N TYR A 89 3.29 -13.27 -1.23
CA TYR A 89 3.35 -11.88 -1.70
C TYR A 89 2.72 -11.72 -3.08
N THR A 90 3.02 -12.65 -4.00
CA THR A 90 2.47 -12.62 -5.36
C THR A 90 0.95 -12.80 -5.33
N GLY A 91 0.44 -13.73 -4.54
CA GLY A 91 -1.01 -13.94 -4.38
C GLY A 91 -1.70 -12.73 -3.74
N HIS A 92 -1.06 -12.08 -2.77
CA HIS A 92 -1.58 -10.88 -2.14
C HIS A 92 -1.68 -9.70 -3.12
N ASP A 93 -0.67 -9.50 -3.97
CA ASP A 93 -0.68 -8.41 -4.95
C ASP A 93 -1.76 -8.62 -6.00
N GLN A 94 -1.96 -9.86 -6.46
CA GLN A 94 -3.06 -10.21 -7.37
C GLN A 94 -4.43 -9.92 -6.74
N LEU A 95 -4.66 -10.33 -5.49
CA LEU A 95 -5.92 -10.07 -4.79
C LEU A 95 -6.17 -8.56 -4.56
N GLU A 96 -5.12 -7.79 -4.32
CA GLU A 96 -5.22 -6.35 -4.17
C GLU A 96 -5.51 -5.66 -5.51
N GLN A 97 -4.92 -6.13 -6.61
CA GLN A 97 -5.24 -5.69 -7.97
C GLN A 97 -6.70 -6.01 -8.31
N ASP A 98 -7.15 -7.25 -8.09
CA ASP A 98 -8.54 -7.67 -8.31
C ASP A 98 -9.53 -6.81 -7.50
N ARG A 99 -9.21 -6.54 -6.22
CA ARG A 99 -10.02 -5.66 -5.38
C ARG A 99 -10.12 -4.25 -5.94
N ARG A 100 -9.01 -3.69 -6.45
CA ARG A 100 -9.00 -2.37 -7.08
C ARG A 100 -9.82 -2.35 -8.35
N GLU A 101 -9.71 -3.38 -9.19
CA GLU A 101 -10.49 -3.50 -10.42
C GLU A 101 -12.00 -3.60 -10.11
N ILE A 102 -12.40 -4.42 -9.13
CA ILE A 102 -13.80 -4.52 -8.71
C ILE A 102 -14.32 -3.20 -8.14
N ALA A 103 -13.50 -2.48 -7.37
CA ALA A 103 -13.87 -1.15 -6.85
C ALA A 103 -14.05 -0.12 -7.98
N GLU A 104 -13.22 -0.17 -9.02
CA GLU A 104 -13.35 0.66 -10.21
C GLU A 104 -14.61 0.30 -11.03
N GLN A 105 -14.89 -0.99 -11.23
CA GLN A 105 -16.08 -1.46 -11.95
C GLN A 105 -17.38 -1.04 -11.24
N ARG A 106 -17.42 -1.13 -9.90
CA ARG A 106 -18.58 -0.68 -9.10
C ARG A 106 -18.87 0.82 -9.21
N HIS A 107 -17.90 1.65 -9.63
CA HIS A 107 -18.17 3.06 -9.94
C HIS A 107 -18.86 3.26 -11.30
N ARG A 108 -18.73 2.31 -12.24
CA ARG A 108 -19.31 2.40 -13.58
C ARG A 108 -20.70 1.79 -13.70
N ASP A 109 -20.98 0.74 -12.92
CA ASP A 109 -22.31 0.10 -12.87
C ASP A 109 -23.48 1.06 -12.56
N PRO A 110 -23.40 1.99 -11.58
CA PRO A 110 -24.50 2.89 -11.29
C PRO A 110 -24.74 3.92 -12.42
N ILE A 111 -23.73 4.22 -13.23
CA ILE A 111 -23.85 5.18 -14.34
C ILE A 111 -24.68 4.56 -15.48
N ILE A 112 -24.44 3.29 -15.82
CA ILE A 112 -25.15 2.62 -16.92
C ILE A 112 -26.63 2.42 -16.58
N ALA A 113 -26.93 1.99 -15.35
CA ALA A 113 -28.30 1.80 -14.89
C ALA A 113 -29.11 3.13 -14.90
N ALA A 114 -28.49 4.22 -14.42
CA ALA A 114 -29.13 5.54 -14.41
C ALA A 114 -29.42 6.08 -15.82
N VAL A 115 -28.52 5.84 -16.77
CA VAL A 115 -28.70 6.29 -18.16
C VAL A 115 -29.87 5.57 -18.84
N ILE A 116 -30.00 4.25 -18.66
CA ILE A 116 -31.11 3.47 -19.24
C ILE A 116 -32.45 3.95 -18.67
N GLN A 117 -32.53 4.16 -17.34
CA GLN A 117 -33.74 4.64 -16.69
C GLN A 117 -34.13 6.05 -17.16
N ASN A 118 -33.15 6.96 -17.27
CA ASN A 118 -33.40 8.32 -17.74
C ASN A 118 -33.85 8.34 -19.21
N ILE A 119 -33.26 7.53 -20.09
CA ILE A 119 -33.71 7.41 -21.48
C ILE A 119 -35.16 6.91 -21.53
N GLY A 120 -35.51 5.91 -20.71
CA GLY A 120 -36.88 5.40 -20.62
C GLY A 120 -37.89 6.48 -20.20
N LEU A 121 -37.56 7.30 -19.21
CA LEU A 121 -38.40 8.43 -18.78
C LEU A 121 -38.55 9.51 -19.84
N VAL A 122 -37.45 9.87 -20.52
CA VAL A 122 -37.48 10.84 -21.63
C VAL A 122 -38.37 10.34 -22.75
N ILE A 123 -38.22 9.07 -23.17
CA ILE A 123 -39.08 8.47 -24.20
C ILE A 123 -40.54 8.43 -23.73
N ALA A 124 -40.80 8.03 -22.48
CA ALA A 124 -42.14 7.99 -21.92
C ALA A 124 -42.81 9.38 -21.87
N CYS A 125 -42.04 10.45 -21.70
CA CYS A 125 -42.54 11.83 -21.72
C CYS A 125 -42.72 12.38 -23.15
N LEU A 126 -41.81 12.02 -24.07
CA LEU A 126 -41.88 12.46 -25.47
C LEU A 126 -42.97 11.74 -26.27
N LEU A 127 -43.28 10.48 -25.95
CA LEU A 127 -44.34 9.71 -26.61
C LEU A 127 -45.71 10.41 -26.61
N PRO A 128 -46.28 10.80 -25.46
CA PRO A 128 -47.56 11.48 -25.43
C PRO A 128 -47.51 12.86 -26.10
N LEU A 129 -46.37 13.56 -26.04
CA LEU A 129 -46.18 14.83 -26.73
C LEU A 129 -46.21 14.66 -28.26
N LEU A 130 -45.52 13.64 -28.77
CA LEU A 130 -45.50 13.30 -30.20
C LEU A 130 -46.89 12.89 -30.70
N VAL A 131 -47.63 12.11 -29.90
CA VAL A 131 -49.01 11.72 -30.22
C VAL A 131 -49.91 12.97 -30.28
N ALA A 132 -49.80 13.88 -29.31
CA ALA A 132 -50.58 15.13 -29.31
C ALA A 132 -50.26 15.99 -30.54
N VAL A 133 -48.98 16.15 -30.89
CA VAL A 133 -48.56 16.88 -32.09
C VAL A 133 -49.09 16.21 -33.35
N GLN A 134 -48.99 14.89 -33.47
CA GLN A 134 -49.51 14.12 -34.60
C GLN A 134 -51.02 14.31 -34.76
N VAL A 135 -51.81 14.23 -33.68
CA VAL A 135 -53.27 14.44 -33.74
C VAL A 135 -53.60 15.87 -34.19
N ILE A 136 -52.91 16.88 -33.67
CA ILE A 136 -53.12 18.28 -34.07
C ILE A 136 -52.76 18.47 -35.56
N TRP A 137 -51.62 17.94 -36.01
CA TRP A 137 -51.20 17.99 -37.41
C TRP A 137 -52.16 17.26 -38.33
N GLN A 138 -52.65 16.08 -37.91
CA GLN A 138 -53.61 15.29 -38.66
C GLN A 138 -54.95 16.01 -38.74
N MET A 139 -55.45 16.59 -37.65
CA MET A 139 -56.68 17.39 -37.67
C MET A 139 -56.54 18.62 -38.57
N GLN A 140 -55.41 19.32 -38.51
CA GLN A 140 -55.14 20.45 -39.40
C GLN A 140 -55.03 20.03 -40.87
N SER A 141 -54.56 18.79 -41.14
CA SER A 141 -54.43 18.23 -42.48
C SER A 141 -55.71 17.56 -43.00
N GLN A 142 -56.66 17.21 -42.13
CA GLN A 142 -57.80 16.36 -42.48
C GLN A 142 -59.07 17.14 -42.84
N GLU A 143 -59.23 18.44 -42.50
CA GLU A 143 -60.25 19.34 -43.09
C GLU A 143 -60.10 20.80 -42.61
N PRO A 144 -60.45 21.84 -43.41
CA PRO A 144 -61.26 21.76 -44.62
C PRO A 144 -60.48 22.17 -45.86
N ASP A 145 -60.89 21.56 -46.98
CA ASP A 145 -60.75 22.04 -48.36
C ASP A 145 -60.32 23.51 -48.45
N HIS A 146 -59.00 23.74 -48.39
CA HIS A 146 -58.43 25.09 -48.40
C HIS A 146 -58.83 25.84 -49.67
N ALA A 147 -59.23 25.11 -50.72
CA ALA A 147 -59.84 25.68 -51.92
C ALA A 147 -61.25 26.22 -51.64
N ALA A 148 -62.15 25.48 -50.98
CA ALA A 148 -63.51 25.95 -50.68
C ALA A 148 -63.54 27.07 -49.62
N VAL A 149 -62.67 27.03 -48.62
CA VAL A 149 -62.59 28.10 -47.59
C VAL A 149 -61.90 29.34 -48.14
N ALA A 150 -60.86 29.19 -48.98
CA ALA A 150 -60.28 30.32 -49.69
C ALA A 150 -61.28 30.91 -50.69
N GLU A 151 -62.03 30.09 -51.45
CA GLU A 151 -63.07 30.60 -52.35
C GLU A 151 -64.20 31.30 -51.59
N LEU A 152 -64.65 30.78 -50.44
CA LEU A 152 -65.67 31.44 -49.62
C LEU A 152 -65.19 32.77 -49.03
N LEU A 153 -63.94 32.84 -48.55
CA LEU A 153 -63.32 34.09 -48.08
C LEU A 153 -63.04 35.07 -49.23
N THR A 154 -62.67 34.58 -50.41
CA THR A 154 -62.46 35.42 -51.58
C THR A 154 -63.80 35.98 -52.08
N LEU A 155 -64.87 35.18 -52.03
CA LEU A 155 -66.23 35.60 -52.37
C LEU A 155 -66.77 36.63 -51.37
N ASP A 156 -66.48 36.48 -50.07
CA ASP A 156 -66.86 37.45 -49.04
C ASP A 156 -66.05 38.76 -49.15
N LEU A 157 -64.75 38.69 -49.46
CA LEU A 157 -63.90 39.88 -49.70
C LEU A 157 -64.18 40.61 -51.02
N THR A 158 -64.76 39.93 -52.01
CA THR A 158 -65.10 40.54 -53.33
C THR A 158 -66.57 40.93 -53.46
N SER A 159 -67.41 40.59 -52.49
CA SER A 159 -68.81 41.02 -52.43
C SER A 159 -68.92 42.40 -51.77
N ASP A 160 -69.69 43.29 -52.38
CA ASP A 160 -69.83 44.70 -51.98
C ASP A 160 -70.72 44.90 -50.72
N GLU A 161 -71.21 43.81 -50.11
CA GLU A 161 -72.02 43.84 -48.89
C GLU A 161 -71.70 42.64 -47.97
N PRO A 162 -71.11 42.85 -46.78
CA PRO A 162 -70.69 41.77 -45.89
C PRO A 162 -71.89 41.16 -45.15
N LEU A 163 -72.24 39.89 -45.44
CA LEU A 163 -73.40 39.22 -44.84
C LEU A 163 -73.13 38.69 -43.42
N LEU A 164 -71.86 38.56 -43.00
CA LEU A 164 -71.50 37.84 -41.77
C LEU A 164 -70.70 38.63 -40.71
N LEU A 165 -70.41 39.91 -40.94
CA LEU A 165 -69.75 40.77 -39.95
C LEU A 165 -70.69 41.91 -39.53
N PRO A 166 -71.13 41.99 -38.25
CA PRO A 166 -71.78 43.19 -37.77
C PRO A 166 -70.74 44.32 -37.83
N GLY A 167 -71.06 45.34 -38.64
CA GLY A 167 -70.16 46.45 -38.92
C GLY A 167 -69.60 47.09 -37.64
N PRO A 168 -68.40 47.68 -37.71
CA PRO A 168 -67.75 48.26 -36.55
C PRO A 168 -68.64 49.38 -36.02
N ARG A 169 -69.24 49.17 -34.84
CA ARG A 169 -69.97 50.22 -34.14
C ARG A 169 -68.96 51.27 -33.72
N LEU A 170 -68.83 52.31 -34.56
CA LEU A 170 -68.20 53.57 -34.18
C LEU A 170 -68.94 54.10 -32.96
N HIS A 171 -68.27 53.94 -31.82
CA HIS A 171 -68.66 54.40 -30.52
C HIS A 171 -68.63 55.94 -30.52
N GLN A 172 -69.73 56.58 -30.91
CA GLN A 172 -69.90 58.02 -30.69
C GLN A 172 -70.68 58.20 -29.39
N GLY A 173 -69.91 58.20 -28.31
CA GLY A 173 -70.39 58.61 -27.00
C GLY A 173 -70.84 60.07 -27.02
N THR A 174 -71.91 60.29 -26.27
CA THR A 174 -72.18 61.52 -25.53
C THR A 174 -72.56 62.73 -26.40
N LEU A 175 -73.83 63.10 -26.35
CA LEU A 175 -74.26 64.31 -25.65
C LEU A 175 -75.79 64.43 -25.71
N ALA A 176 -76.34 64.85 -24.57
CA ALA A 176 -77.67 65.42 -24.39
C ALA A 176 -78.85 64.45 -24.52
N GLN A 177 -79.84 64.45 -23.65
CA GLN A 177 -80.09 65.21 -22.43
C GLN A 177 -81.36 64.58 -21.86
N GLU A 178 -81.37 64.49 -20.53
CA GLU A 178 -82.55 64.57 -19.68
C GLU A 178 -83.87 64.79 -20.42
N ASP A 179 -84.73 63.79 -20.41
CA ASP A 179 -86.02 63.96 -19.75
C ASP A 179 -86.70 62.60 -19.56
N GLU A 180 -87.65 62.60 -18.63
CA GLU A 180 -88.57 61.50 -18.37
C GLU A 180 -88.08 60.39 -17.41
N LYS A 181 -87.67 60.86 -16.23
CA LYS A 181 -88.27 60.31 -15.00
C LYS A 181 -89.76 60.04 -15.24
N THR A 182 -90.24 58.80 -15.08
CA THR A 182 -91.54 58.51 -14.45
C THR A 182 -91.79 57.01 -14.30
N LEU A 183 -92.16 56.63 -13.07
CA LEU A 183 -92.91 55.42 -12.68
C LEU A 183 -92.19 54.07 -12.84
N SER A 184 -92.20 53.14 -11.89
CA SER A 184 -92.82 53.00 -10.56
C SER A 184 -92.17 51.71 -10.03
N SER A 185 -91.54 51.70 -8.84
CA SER A 185 -92.18 51.39 -7.55
C SER A 185 -93.20 50.27 -7.61
#